data_AF-A0AAU9TC16-F1
#
_entry.id   AF-A0AAU9TC16-F1
#
_cell.length_a   1.000
_cell.length_b   1.000
_cell.length_c   1.000
_cell.angle_alpha   90.00
_cell.angle_beta   90.00
_cell.angle_gamma   90.00
#
_symmetry.space_group_name_H-M   'P 1'
#
loop_
_entity.id
_entity.type
_entity.pdbx_description
1 polymer ?
#
loop_
_entity_poly.entity_id
_entity_poly.type
_entity_poly.pdbx_seq_one_letter_code
_entity_poly.pdbx_strand_id
1 'polypeptide(L)'
;MPKEAPERIICTHKSTKLKCSTLTMPDIIKFHRSFYFTSEKSVQDALILKCCKAKKVKRRRSTKNERWGRDFNIKYHIIRERHEFVPVCQKAFLKILGITKYRVQYVLKHLFYTGEIVKERRGGNRKINKYKDQKKSVRQYIMKLKCIESHYCRSATQERKYLSSDLNINKLYNMFKDENPQSPVKQSYFRHIFNREFNLGFGNPKTDVCSTCIELNEKIKAEKDPAKKNELMTSLRVHKLRAKAFFKMMQEKKDNMITFSFDCQKNSPLPRIPDQSAYYSRQFYLYNFTIVQGTSKDKLNKDTTFAYIWTENEFGKTANQISSAVYDRLNKTNLTGITVIRLFADGCGGQNKNSIMLGMLSKWLLDHTTVKSIEIIFPVTGHSFMPPDRVFGNIEKVIKKQEVIIQPEEYCNVISRNATVTYLRDIEIFDFKSATQKVFKPTAKWPFKITQCKRFIIKRT
;
A
#
# COMPACT_ATOMS: atom_id res chain seq x y z
N MET A 1 39.90 -3.45 7.15
CA MET A 1 40.29 -2.50 8.21
C MET A 1 41.30 -3.17 9.14
N PRO A 2 42.22 -2.43 9.77
CA PRO A 2 43.17 -3.01 10.71
C PRO A 2 42.43 -3.59 11.93
N LYS A 3 42.98 -4.64 12.53
CA LYS A 3 42.40 -5.29 13.72
C LYS A 3 42.68 -4.52 15.01
N GLU A 4 43.67 -3.63 15.01
CA GLU A 4 44.17 -2.94 16.22
C GLU A 4 44.46 -1.46 15.91
N ALA A 5 44.33 -0.61 16.93
CA ALA A 5 44.66 0.82 16.86
C ALA A 5 46.19 1.03 16.88
N PRO A 6 46.71 2.13 16.29
CA PRO A 6 48.14 2.37 16.28
C PRO A 6 48.65 2.74 17.69
N GLU A 7 49.60 1.97 18.21
CA GLU A 7 50.19 2.19 19.53
C GLU A 7 51.45 3.05 19.49
N ARG A 8 51.79 3.67 20.63
CA ARG A 8 53.07 4.36 20.81
C ARG A 8 54.22 3.35 20.74
N ILE A 9 55.22 3.64 19.93
CA ILE A 9 56.39 2.77 19.79
C ILE A 9 57.54 3.29 20.65
N ILE A 10 58.04 2.45 21.55
CA ILE A 10 59.29 2.68 22.28
C ILE A 10 60.44 2.11 21.43
N CYS A 11 61.17 2.99 20.75
CA CYS A 11 62.36 2.61 19.98
C CYS A 11 63.64 2.95 20.76
N THR A 12 64.46 1.96 21.09
CA THR A 12 65.76 2.13 21.79
C THR A 12 66.94 2.30 20.83
N HIS A 13 66.78 3.11 19.79
CA HIS A 13 67.85 3.31 18.80
C HIS A 13 68.89 4.33 19.28
N LYS A 14 70.16 3.90 19.44
CA LYS A 14 71.31 4.77 19.79
C LYS A 14 71.79 5.69 18.64
N SER A 15 71.06 5.78 17.53
CA SER A 15 71.49 6.50 16.32
C SER A 15 70.73 7.81 16.12
N THR A 16 71.46 8.91 15.98
CA THR A 16 70.92 10.26 15.70
C THR A 16 70.22 10.39 14.34
N LYS A 17 70.35 9.38 13.47
CA LYS A 17 69.77 9.38 12.11
C LYS A 17 68.29 8.97 12.05
N LEU A 18 67.77 8.34 13.11
CA LEU A 18 66.38 7.90 13.19
C LEU A 18 65.64 8.72 14.25
N LYS A 19 64.59 9.41 13.83
CA LYS A 19 63.80 10.32 14.68
C LYS A 19 62.50 9.66 15.13
N CYS A 20 62.58 8.38 15.55
CA CYS A 20 61.40 7.62 15.98
C CYS A 20 60.82 8.17 17.29
N SER A 21 61.68 8.61 18.21
CA SER A 21 61.30 9.13 19.53
C SER A 21 60.61 10.49 19.47
N THR A 22 60.78 11.25 18.39
CA THR A 22 60.20 12.58 18.24
C THR A 22 58.76 12.55 17.68
N LEU A 23 58.23 11.37 17.37
CA LEU A 23 56.87 11.20 16.85
C LEU A 23 55.85 11.27 17.99
N THR A 24 54.88 12.18 17.85
CA THR A 24 53.78 12.31 18.80
C THR A 24 52.65 11.34 18.44
N MET A 25 51.76 11.05 19.40
CA MET A 25 50.58 10.22 19.14
C MET A 25 49.64 10.82 18.07
N PRO A 26 49.40 12.15 18.03
CA PRO A 26 48.69 12.78 16.92
C PRO A 26 49.31 12.51 15.54
N ASP A 27 50.64 12.60 15.41
CA ASP A 27 51.35 12.31 14.15
C ASP A 27 51.08 10.87 13.69
N ILE A 28 51.16 9.92 14.63
CA ILE A 28 50.95 8.49 14.39
C ILE A 28 49.51 8.22 13.94
N ILE A 29 48.52 8.76 14.67
CA ILE A 29 47.10 8.56 14.36
C ILE A 29 46.76 9.17 13.01
N LYS A 30 47.25 10.39 12.71
CA LYS A 30 46.99 11.08 11.45
C LYS A 30 47.56 10.31 10.26
N PHE A 31 48.80 9.81 10.38
CA PHE A 31 49.42 9.01 9.34
C PHE A 31 48.74 7.65 9.15
N HIS A 32 48.32 6.99 10.23
CA HIS A 32 47.53 5.76 10.14
C HIS A 32 46.17 5.99 9.48
N ARG A 33 45.46 7.07 9.85
CA ARG A 33 44.19 7.44 9.23
C ARG A 33 44.33 7.76 7.75
N SER A 34 45.41 8.43 7.34
CA SER A 34 45.64 8.73 5.91
C SER A 34 45.88 7.48 5.09
N PHE A 35 46.55 6.46 5.65
CA PHE A 35 46.71 5.16 4.99
C PHE A 35 45.38 4.41 4.86
N TYR A 36 44.51 4.47 5.87
CA TYR A 36 43.22 3.77 5.88
C TYR A 36 42.03 4.61 5.41
N PHE A 37 42.26 5.79 4.83
CA PHE A 37 41.21 6.66 4.28
C PHE A 37 40.38 5.94 3.20
N THR A 38 41.02 5.12 2.37
CA THR A 38 40.35 4.27 1.36
C THR A 38 40.67 2.80 1.63
N SER A 39 39.69 1.92 1.42
CA SER A 39 39.88 0.47 1.47
C SER A 39 40.59 -0.10 0.22
N GLU A 40 40.81 0.71 -0.80
CA GLU A 40 41.48 0.33 -2.03
C GLU A 40 42.98 0.10 -1.82
N LYS A 41 43.43 -1.11 -2.13
CA LYS A 41 44.83 -1.53 -1.93
C LYS A 41 45.81 -0.74 -2.81
N SER A 42 45.42 -0.37 -4.04
CA SER A 42 46.22 0.44 -4.96
C SER A 42 46.60 1.80 -4.35
N VAL A 43 45.63 2.49 -3.74
CA VAL A 43 45.83 3.80 -3.10
C VAL A 43 46.72 3.69 -1.87
N GLN A 44 46.53 2.64 -1.06
CA GLN A 44 47.39 2.34 0.09
C GLN A 44 48.84 2.07 -0.33
N ASP A 45 49.05 1.24 -1.35
CA ASP A 45 50.38 0.89 -1.84
C ASP A 45 51.11 2.11 -2.43
N ALA A 46 50.39 3.06 -3.04
CA ALA A 46 50.95 4.34 -3.47
C ALA A 46 51.49 5.18 -2.30
N LEU A 47 50.81 5.18 -1.14
CA LEU A 47 51.31 5.86 0.06
C LEU A 47 52.59 5.20 0.60
N ILE A 48 52.69 3.86 0.53
CA ILE A 48 53.92 3.13 0.90
C ILE A 48 55.09 3.58 0.01
N LEU A 49 54.87 3.66 -1.30
CA LEU A 49 55.87 4.11 -2.27
C LEU A 49 56.32 5.55 -2.02
N LYS A 50 55.39 6.43 -1.65
CA LYS A 50 55.71 7.83 -1.28
C LYS A 50 56.60 7.91 -0.04
N CYS A 51 56.36 7.03 0.94
CA CYS A 51 57.03 7.08 2.25
C CYS A 51 58.34 6.28 2.31
N CYS A 52 58.53 5.32 1.41
CA CYS A 52 59.68 4.43 1.41
C CYS A 52 60.57 4.65 0.18
N LYS A 53 61.89 4.69 0.38
CA LYS A 53 62.85 4.82 -0.73
C LYS A 53 63.81 3.63 -0.76
N ALA A 54 63.82 2.89 -1.87
CA ALA A 54 64.81 1.85 -2.14
C ALA A 54 66.11 2.47 -2.66
N LYS A 55 67.26 2.07 -2.10
CA LYS A 55 68.60 2.45 -2.58
C LYS A 55 69.43 1.21 -2.85
N LYS A 56 70.04 1.12 -4.04
CA LYS A 56 70.96 0.03 -4.41
C LYS A 56 72.11 -0.07 -3.41
N VAL A 57 72.47 -1.29 -3.02
CA VAL A 57 73.58 -1.53 -2.08
C VAL A 57 74.92 -1.23 -2.77
N LYS A 58 75.69 -0.29 -2.21
CA LYS A 58 76.96 0.18 -2.80
C LYS A 58 78.20 -0.64 -2.43
N ARG A 59 78.18 -1.36 -1.30
CA ARG A 59 79.30 -2.20 -0.82
C ARG A 59 78.74 -3.48 -0.19
N ARG A 60 79.28 -4.64 -0.55
CA ARG A 60 78.99 -5.95 0.06
C ARG A 60 80.22 -6.37 0.86
N ARG A 61 80.05 -6.80 2.11
CA ARG A 61 81.15 -7.40 2.90
C ARG A 61 81.07 -8.91 2.72
N SER A 62 82.21 -9.55 2.50
CA SER A 62 82.31 -11.01 2.52
C SER A 62 81.93 -11.52 3.92
N THR A 63 81.01 -12.47 3.99
CA THR A 63 80.70 -13.22 5.21
C THR A 63 80.96 -14.69 4.92
N LYS A 64 81.48 -15.44 5.91
CA LYS A 64 81.84 -16.87 5.79
C LYS A 64 80.71 -17.81 5.31
N ASN A 65 79.46 -17.34 5.19
CA ASN A 65 78.33 -18.07 4.64
C ASN A 65 77.81 -17.37 3.36
N GLU A 66 77.71 -18.12 2.25
CA GLU A 66 77.14 -17.70 0.96
C GLU A 66 75.63 -17.45 1.03
N ARG A 67 75.19 -16.41 1.73
CA ARG A 67 73.82 -15.91 1.58
C ARG A 67 73.82 -14.79 0.55
N TRP A 68 72.98 -14.91 -0.48
CA TRP A 68 72.72 -13.79 -1.39
C TRP A 68 72.27 -12.56 -0.58
N GLY A 69 73.13 -11.53 -0.58
CA GLY A 69 72.86 -10.27 0.11
C GLY A 69 71.68 -9.52 -0.52
N ARG A 70 71.06 -8.60 0.24
CA ARG A 70 69.95 -7.78 -0.29
C ARG A 70 70.45 -6.86 -1.41
N ASP A 71 69.71 -6.79 -2.53
CA ASP A 71 70.07 -5.93 -3.67
C ASP A 71 69.86 -4.44 -3.41
N PHE A 72 68.92 -4.11 -2.52
CA PHE A 72 68.63 -2.73 -2.12
C PHE A 72 68.30 -2.64 -0.62
N ASN A 73 68.59 -1.47 -0.05
CA ASN A 73 68.19 -1.07 1.29
C ASN A 73 66.99 -0.13 1.22
N ILE A 74 66.02 -0.32 2.11
CA ILE A 74 64.82 0.51 2.20
C ILE A 74 65.00 1.53 3.32
N LYS A 75 64.77 2.81 3.00
CA LYS A 75 64.61 3.88 4.00
C LYS A 75 63.13 4.14 4.23
N TYR A 76 62.71 4.16 5.49
CA TYR A 76 61.32 4.37 5.90
C TYR A 76 61.14 5.79 6.44
N HIS A 77 60.07 6.45 6.03
CA HIS A 77 59.71 7.79 6.52
C HIS A 77 58.23 7.84 6.87
N ILE A 78 57.88 8.78 7.76
CA ILE A 78 56.49 9.11 8.11
C ILE A 78 56.26 10.57 7.77
N ILE A 79 55.08 10.88 7.23
CA ILE A 79 54.70 12.23 6.85
C ILE A 79 54.00 12.89 8.05
N ARG A 80 54.58 13.98 8.56
CA ARG A 80 53.98 14.84 9.60
C ARG A 80 53.11 15.95 9.01
N GLU A 81 52.50 16.73 9.90
CA GLU A 81 51.91 18.02 9.53
C GLU A 81 52.94 18.90 8.78
N ARG A 82 52.48 19.67 7.78
CA ARG A 82 53.31 20.45 6.84
C ARG A 82 54.18 19.62 5.88
N HIS A 83 53.84 18.35 5.61
CA HIS A 83 54.52 17.48 4.64
C HIS A 83 55.99 17.14 4.95
N GLU A 84 56.41 17.25 6.21
CA GLU A 84 57.76 16.86 6.60
C GLU A 84 57.93 15.33 6.64
N PHE A 85 58.99 14.81 6.00
CA PHE A 85 59.34 13.40 6.02
C PHE A 85 60.30 13.07 7.16
N VAL A 86 59.80 12.38 8.18
CA VAL A 86 60.59 11.99 9.35
C VAL A 86 61.16 10.58 9.18
N PRO A 87 62.49 10.39 9.23
CA PRO A 87 63.10 9.08 9.07
C PRO A 87 62.85 8.20 10.29
N VAL A 88 62.29 7.01 10.04
CA VAL A 88 61.91 6.04 11.08
C VAL A 88 62.53 4.67 10.82
N CYS A 89 62.55 3.83 11.84
CA CYS A 89 62.96 2.45 11.70
C CYS A 89 61.85 1.60 11.03
N GLN A 90 62.24 0.47 10.46
CA GLN A 90 61.31 -0.49 9.86
C GLN A 90 60.23 -0.94 10.86
N LYS A 91 60.62 -1.25 12.11
CA LYS A 91 59.69 -1.73 13.13
C LYS A 91 58.59 -0.70 13.43
N ALA A 92 58.97 0.57 13.56
CA ALA A 92 58.04 1.65 13.81
C ALA A 92 57.07 1.85 12.64
N PHE A 93 57.59 1.89 11.41
CA PHE A 93 56.76 2.06 10.21
C PHE A 93 55.72 0.94 10.05
N LEU A 94 56.13 -0.32 10.24
CA LEU A 94 55.25 -1.48 10.10
C LEU A 94 54.19 -1.54 11.20
N LYS A 95 54.57 -1.22 12.45
CA LYS A 95 53.63 -1.21 13.58
C LYS A 95 52.60 -0.08 13.46
N ILE A 96 53.01 1.11 13.00
CA ILE A 96 52.09 2.24 12.80
C ILE A 96 51.05 1.93 11.73
N LEU A 97 51.43 1.26 10.64
CA LEU A 97 50.51 0.95 9.53
C LEU A 97 49.79 -0.40 9.68
N GLY A 98 50.15 -1.24 10.66
CA GLY A 98 49.56 -2.58 10.81
C GLY A 98 49.79 -3.51 9.61
N ILE A 99 50.91 -3.34 8.89
CA ILE A 99 51.23 -4.13 7.68
C ILE A 99 52.50 -4.97 7.86
N THR A 100 52.60 -6.06 7.09
CA THR A 100 53.78 -6.94 7.12
C THR A 100 54.93 -6.38 6.30
N LYS A 101 56.17 -6.72 6.66
CA LYS A 101 57.39 -6.36 5.91
C LYS A 101 57.33 -6.79 4.44
N TYR A 102 56.65 -7.89 4.15
CA TYR A 102 56.54 -8.46 2.81
C TYR A 102 55.74 -7.57 1.87
N ARG A 103 54.68 -6.91 2.36
CA ARG A 103 53.89 -5.96 1.54
C ARG A 103 54.75 -4.80 1.07
N VAL A 104 55.50 -4.19 1.99
CA VAL A 104 56.39 -3.06 1.66
C VAL A 104 57.52 -3.49 0.73
N GLN A 105 58.14 -4.64 0.99
CA GLN A 105 59.20 -5.19 0.13
C GLN A 105 58.68 -5.49 -1.26
N TYR A 106 57.52 -6.14 -1.40
CA TYR A 106 56.96 -6.51 -2.70
C TYR A 106 56.71 -5.28 -3.58
N VAL A 107 56.05 -4.26 -3.03
CA VAL A 107 55.71 -3.03 -3.77
C VAL A 107 56.99 -2.28 -4.20
N LEU A 108 57.98 -2.16 -3.31
CA LEU A 108 59.26 -1.51 -3.64
C LEU A 108 60.13 -2.36 -4.57
N LYS A 109 60.11 -3.69 -4.44
CA LYS A 109 60.85 -4.62 -5.30
C LYS A 109 60.33 -4.50 -6.73
N HIS A 110 59.01 -4.53 -6.91
CA HIS A 110 58.38 -4.35 -8.21
C HIS A 110 58.81 -3.02 -8.82
N LEU A 111 58.62 -1.90 -8.10
CA LEU A 111 59.03 -0.59 -8.61
C LEU A 111 60.53 -0.51 -8.94
N PHE A 112 61.38 -1.12 -8.12
CA PHE A 112 62.85 -1.08 -8.31
C PHE A 112 63.32 -1.85 -9.55
N TYR A 113 62.70 -2.98 -9.89
CA TYR A 113 63.10 -3.78 -11.05
C TYR A 113 62.32 -3.47 -12.33
N THR A 114 61.03 -3.12 -12.23
CA THR A 114 60.18 -2.90 -13.42
C THR A 114 59.89 -1.43 -13.71
N GLY A 115 60.12 -0.53 -12.75
CA GLY A 115 59.73 0.89 -12.87
C GLY A 115 58.22 1.14 -12.76
N GLU A 116 57.40 0.10 -12.60
CA GLU A 116 55.94 0.20 -12.60
C GLU A 116 55.31 0.02 -11.20
N ILE A 117 54.16 0.67 -10.99
CA ILE A 117 53.31 0.46 -9.81
C ILE A 117 52.54 -0.87 -9.95
N VAL A 118 52.47 -1.63 -8.86
CA VAL A 118 51.72 -2.90 -8.81
C VAL A 118 50.23 -2.67 -9.10
N LYS A 119 49.69 -3.39 -10.09
CA LYS A 119 48.25 -3.44 -10.38
C LYS A 119 47.56 -4.54 -9.56
N GLU A 120 46.41 -4.25 -8.94
CA GLU A 120 45.61 -5.27 -8.24
C GLU A 120 44.90 -6.18 -9.26
N ARG A 121 45.16 -7.49 -9.20
CA ARG A 121 44.64 -8.47 -10.16
C ARG A 121 43.61 -9.43 -9.54
N ARG A 122 43.30 -9.31 -8.25
CA ARG A 122 42.23 -10.09 -7.60
C ARG A 122 40.85 -9.60 -8.06
N GLY A 123 39.99 -10.53 -8.47
CA GLY A 123 38.73 -10.25 -9.18
C GLY A 123 37.74 -9.33 -8.44
N GLY A 124 37.00 -8.55 -9.23
CA GLY A 124 35.88 -7.69 -8.80
C GLY A 124 34.51 -8.16 -9.30
N ASN A 125 33.46 -7.39 -9.00
CA ASN A 125 32.05 -7.76 -9.19
C ASN A 125 31.61 -7.78 -10.67
N ARG A 126 32.01 -8.82 -11.42
CA ARG A 126 31.74 -8.98 -12.87
C ARG A 126 30.30 -9.37 -13.23
N LYS A 127 29.46 -9.78 -12.26
CA LYS A 127 28.10 -10.31 -12.52
C LYS A 127 27.11 -9.23 -12.96
N ILE A 128 27.23 -7.99 -12.50
CA ILE A 128 26.27 -6.91 -12.80
C ILE A 128 26.31 -6.51 -14.28
N ASN A 129 27.50 -6.44 -14.88
CA ASN A 129 27.63 -6.09 -16.30
C ASN A 129 27.06 -7.16 -17.23
N LYS A 130 27.10 -8.45 -16.85
CA LYS A 130 26.62 -9.57 -17.68
C LYS A 130 25.10 -9.53 -17.95
N TYR A 131 24.31 -8.98 -17.04
CA TYR A 131 22.83 -8.99 -17.11
C TYR A 131 22.22 -7.61 -17.37
N LYS A 132 23.05 -6.60 -17.68
CA LYS A 132 22.62 -5.20 -17.85
C LYS A 132 21.64 -5.04 -19.02
N ASP A 133 21.94 -5.67 -20.15
CA ASP A 133 21.14 -5.54 -21.37
C ASP A 133 19.81 -6.29 -21.26
N GLN A 134 19.84 -7.49 -20.68
CA GLN A 134 18.63 -8.27 -20.37
C GLN A 134 17.70 -7.51 -19.41
N LYS A 135 18.27 -6.82 -18.42
CA LYS A 135 17.49 -6.00 -17.49
C LYS A 135 16.86 -4.80 -18.19
N LYS A 136 17.60 -4.15 -19.10
CA LYS A 136 17.13 -3.00 -19.88
C LYS A 136 15.98 -3.38 -20.81
N SER A 137 16.08 -4.52 -21.52
CA SER A 137 15.03 -4.99 -22.44
C SER A 137 13.72 -5.27 -21.71
N VAL A 138 13.76 -5.94 -20.56
CA VAL A 138 12.56 -6.23 -19.75
C VAL A 138 11.92 -4.93 -19.23
N ARG A 139 12.72 -3.96 -18.78
CA ARG A 139 12.20 -2.67 -18.32
C ARG A 139 11.48 -1.90 -19.43
N GLN A 140 12.07 -1.84 -20.61
CA GLN A 140 11.48 -1.14 -21.76
C GLN A 140 10.14 -1.76 -22.16
N TYR A 141 10.05 -3.10 -22.17
CA TYR A 141 8.79 -3.79 -22.43
C TYR A 141 7.71 -3.46 -21.39
N ILE A 142 8.02 -3.53 -20.09
CA ILE A 142 7.04 -3.26 -19.03
C ILE A 142 6.54 -1.80 -19.08
N MET A 143 7.41 -0.84 -19.43
CA MET A 143 7.03 0.58 -19.56
C MET A 143 6.08 0.86 -20.74
N LYS A 144 6.05 0.00 -21.76
CA LYS A 144 5.13 0.11 -22.91
C LYS A 144 3.68 -0.27 -22.55
N LEU A 145 3.46 -1.00 -21.46
CA LEU A 145 2.15 -1.52 -21.09
C LEU A 145 1.19 -0.39 -20.66
N LYS A 146 0.01 -0.33 -21.28
CA LYS A 146 -1.06 0.62 -20.89
C LYS A 146 -1.69 0.18 -19.57
N CYS A 147 -1.61 1.02 -18.56
CA CYS A 147 -2.26 0.81 -17.26
C CYS A 147 -3.70 1.35 -17.28
N ILE A 148 -4.59 0.67 -16.58
CA ILE A 148 -5.96 1.09 -16.31
C ILE A 148 -5.93 1.99 -15.06
N GLU A 149 -6.62 3.14 -15.12
CA GLU A 149 -6.82 4.02 -13.97
C GLU A 149 -7.76 3.35 -12.95
N SER A 150 -7.44 3.45 -11.66
CA SER A 150 -8.26 2.96 -10.56
C SER A 150 -9.59 3.72 -10.53
N HIS A 151 -10.63 3.11 -11.09
CA HIS A 151 -11.91 3.76 -11.33
C HIS A 151 -12.83 3.76 -10.10
N TYR A 152 -12.33 4.11 -8.91
CA TYR A 152 -13.14 4.44 -7.73
C TYR A 152 -12.38 5.38 -6.79
N CYS A 153 -13.14 6.26 -6.12
CA CYS A 153 -12.70 7.33 -5.21
C CYS A 153 -11.53 6.96 -4.29
N ARG A 154 -10.30 7.19 -4.76
CA ARG A 154 -9.14 7.42 -3.91
C ARG A 154 -8.39 8.62 -4.47
N SER A 155 -8.35 9.67 -3.67
CA SER A 155 -7.55 10.86 -3.93
C SER A 155 -6.11 10.42 -4.20
N ALA A 156 -5.53 10.97 -5.26
CA ALA A 156 -4.17 10.77 -5.73
C ALA A 156 -3.17 10.71 -4.57
N THR A 157 -2.88 9.49 -4.13
CA THR A 157 -1.66 9.13 -3.42
C THR A 157 -0.88 8.24 -4.40
N GLN A 158 0.41 7.98 -4.21
CA GLN A 158 1.26 7.17 -5.12
C GLN A 158 0.77 5.71 -5.22
N GLU A 159 -0.37 5.48 -5.86
CA GLU A 159 -1.08 4.20 -5.86
C GLU A 159 -0.54 3.28 -6.96
N ARG A 160 -0.47 2.00 -6.59
CA ARG A 160 -0.17 0.88 -7.48
C ARG A 160 -1.04 0.97 -8.73
N LYS A 161 -0.44 0.96 -9.92
CA LYS A 161 -1.19 0.97 -11.19
C LYS A 161 -1.61 -0.46 -11.55
N TYR A 162 -2.75 -0.61 -12.22
CA TYR A 162 -3.29 -1.92 -12.57
C TYR A 162 -3.29 -2.16 -14.09
N LEU A 163 -2.90 -3.36 -14.50
CA LEU A 163 -3.06 -3.88 -15.86
C LEU A 163 -4.43 -4.57 -15.99
N SER A 164 -4.87 -4.90 -17.20
CA SER A 164 -6.12 -5.63 -17.42
C SER A 164 -6.20 -6.91 -16.60
N SER A 165 -7.40 -7.27 -16.15
CA SER A 165 -7.70 -8.54 -15.47
C SER A 165 -7.42 -9.77 -16.32
N ASP A 166 -7.43 -9.60 -17.65
CA ASP A 166 -7.21 -10.71 -18.58
C ASP A 166 -5.71 -11.04 -18.74
N LEU A 167 -4.84 -10.15 -18.24
CA LEU A 167 -3.40 -10.32 -18.24
C LEU A 167 -2.93 -10.97 -16.94
N ASN A 168 -1.84 -11.71 -17.03
CA ASN A 168 -1.08 -12.20 -15.88
C ASN A 168 0.41 -12.21 -16.23
N ILE A 169 1.27 -12.43 -15.24
CA ILE A 169 2.74 -12.38 -15.46
C ILE A 169 3.19 -13.38 -16.52
N ASN A 170 2.53 -14.55 -16.62
CA ASN A 170 2.88 -15.58 -17.60
C ASN A 170 2.52 -15.13 -19.01
N LYS A 171 1.31 -14.57 -19.20
CA LYS A 171 0.87 -14.01 -20.48
C LYS A 171 1.77 -12.85 -20.92
N LEU A 172 2.13 -11.95 -20.01
CA LEU A 172 3.07 -10.86 -20.29
C LEU A 172 4.47 -11.36 -20.67
N TYR A 173 4.95 -12.41 -20.01
CA TYR A 173 6.22 -13.02 -20.34
C TYR A 173 6.20 -13.69 -21.73
N ASN A 174 5.11 -14.39 -22.06
CA ASN A 174 4.94 -14.99 -23.39
C ASN A 174 4.88 -13.90 -24.47
N MET A 175 4.09 -12.84 -24.27
CA MET A 175 4.07 -11.69 -25.18
C MET A 175 5.44 -11.01 -25.32
N PHE A 176 6.20 -10.89 -24.22
CA PHE A 176 7.58 -10.39 -24.27
C PHE A 176 8.50 -11.29 -25.09
N LYS A 177 8.35 -12.61 -24.95
CA LYS A 177 9.09 -13.62 -25.71
C LYS A 177 8.70 -13.64 -27.18
N ASP A 178 7.43 -13.42 -27.52
CA ASP A 178 6.96 -13.30 -28.89
C ASP A 178 7.55 -12.05 -29.55
N GLU A 179 7.59 -10.91 -28.84
CA GLU A 179 8.26 -9.68 -29.31
C GLU A 179 9.80 -9.81 -29.31
N ASN A 180 10.38 -10.73 -28.53
CA ASN A 180 11.83 -10.90 -28.38
C ASN A 180 12.23 -12.40 -28.37
N PRO A 181 12.12 -13.12 -29.51
CA PRO A 181 12.31 -14.57 -29.54
C PRO A 181 13.70 -15.02 -29.08
N GLN A 182 14.72 -14.22 -29.40
CA GLN A 182 16.14 -14.49 -29.09
C GLN A 182 16.54 -14.09 -27.67
N SER A 183 15.62 -13.58 -26.84
CA SER A 183 15.97 -13.11 -25.49
C SER A 183 16.30 -14.30 -24.57
N PRO A 184 17.47 -14.33 -23.90
CA PRO A 184 17.82 -15.38 -22.93
C PRO A 184 17.12 -15.22 -21.57
N VAL A 185 16.21 -14.25 -21.43
CA VAL A 185 15.51 -13.95 -20.18
C VAL A 185 14.57 -15.09 -19.79
N LYS A 186 14.78 -15.63 -18.58
CA LYS A 186 13.88 -16.60 -17.95
C LYS A 186 12.67 -15.90 -17.32
N GLN A 187 11.54 -16.59 -17.29
CA GLN A 187 10.29 -16.11 -16.68
C GLN A 187 10.49 -15.66 -15.22
N SER A 188 11.28 -16.39 -14.44
CA SER A 188 11.58 -16.05 -13.04
C SER A 188 12.30 -14.70 -12.91
N TYR A 189 13.21 -14.39 -13.83
CA TYR A 189 13.93 -13.12 -13.88
C TYR A 189 13.00 -11.98 -14.33
N PHE A 190 12.14 -12.21 -15.32
CA PHE A 190 11.09 -11.28 -15.72
C PHE A 190 10.15 -10.94 -14.55
N ARG A 191 9.65 -11.96 -13.84
CA ARG A 191 8.79 -11.81 -12.65
C ARG A 191 9.49 -11.03 -11.53
N HIS A 192 10.78 -11.29 -11.30
CA HIS A 192 11.57 -10.57 -10.31
C HIS A 192 11.65 -9.07 -10.63
N ILE A 193 11.95 -8.71 -11.89
CA ILE A 193 11.99 -7.31 -12.34
C ILE A 193 10.60 -6.66 -12.21
N PHE A 194 9.55 -7.33 -12.68
CA PHE A 194 8.18 -6.84 -12.59
C PHE A 194 7.76 -6.55 -11.14
N ASN A 195 8.02 -7.45 -10.19
CA ASN A 195 7.58 -7.30 -8.80
C ASN A 195 8.43 -6.34 -7.97
N ARG A 196 9.74 -6.20 -8.27
CA ARG A 196 10.67 -5.40 -7.47
C ARG A 196 10.81 -3.97 -7.96
N GLU A 197 10.67 -3.74 -9.27
CA GLU A 197 10.98 -2.44 -9.88
C GLU A 197 9.73 -1.70 -10.35
N PHE A 198 8.59 -2.38 -10.45
CA PHE A 198 7.33 -1.78 -10.87
C PHE A 198 6.25 -2.02 -9.80
N ASN A 199 5.58 -0.95 -9.37
CA ASN A 199 4.40 -1.04 -8.52
C ASN A 199 3.15 -1.29 -9.38
N LEU A 200 3.13 -2.43 -10.08
CA LEU A 200 2.04 -2.86 -10.97
C LEU A 200 1.27 -4.05 -10.36
N GLY A 201 -0.05 -4.05 -10.56
CA GLY A 201 -0.95 -5.17 -10.23
C GLY A 201 -1.78 -5.58 -11.45
N PHE A 202 -2.50 -6.69 -11.36
CA PHE A 202 -3.55 -7.04 -12.32
C PHE A 202 -4.90 -6.63 -11.73
N GLY A 203 -5.74 -5.99 -12.54
CA GLY A 203 -7.10 -5.63 -12.13
C GLY A 203 -7.93 -6.90 -11.89
N ASN A 204 -9.01 -6.75 -11.14
CA ASN A 204 -10.03 -7.80 -11.09
C ASN A 204 -11.04 -7.59 -12.23
N PRO A 205 -11.68 -8.64 -12.74
CA PRO A 205 -12.82 -8.51 -13.64
C PRO A 205 -13.83 -7.53 -13.04
N LYS A 206 -14.43 -6.68 -13.87
CA LYS A 206 -15.38 -5.68 -13.37
C LYS A 206 -16.65 -6.39 -12.87
N THR A 207 -16.79 -6.52 -11.56
CA THR A 207 -18.05 -6.89 -10.91
C THR A 207 -18.84 -5.62 -10.58
N ASP A 208 -20.17 -5.69 -10.56
CA ASP A 208 -21.07 -4.58 -10.18
C ASP A 208 -20.99 -3.32 -11.06
N VAL A 209 -20.99 -3.51 -12.38
CA VAL A 209 -21.02 -2.40 -13.35
C VAL A 209 -22.47 -1.95 -13.59
N CYS A 210 -22.71 -0.64 -13.61
CA CYS A 210 -24.02 -0.08 -13.93
C CYS A 210 -24.53 -0.52 -15.32
N SER A 211 -25.65 -1.24 -15.35
CA SER A 211 -26.29 -1.70 -16.60
C SER A 211 -26.63 -0.56 -17.54
N THR A 212 -27.12 0.58 -17.02
CA THR A 212 -27.40 1.77 -17.83
C THR A 212 -26.14 2.34 -18.48
N CYS A 213 -25.00 2.30 -17.78
CA CYS A 213 -23.73 2.71 -18.36
C CYS A 213 -23.29 1.74 -19.47
N ILE A 214 -23.43 0.44 -19.28
CA ILE A 214 -23.10 -0.57 -20.31
C ILE A 214 -23.98 -0.33 -21.54
N GLU A 215 -25.29 -0.28 -21.35
CA GLU A 215 -26.28 -0.09 -22.41
C GLU A 215 -26.00 1.18 -23.22
N LEU A 216 -25.79 2.32 -22.56
CA LEU A 216 -25.49 3.57 -23.24
C LEU A 216 -24.16 3.52 -23.99
N ASN A 217 -23.11 2.90 -23.43
CA ASN A 217 -21.84 2.77 -24.13
C ASN A 217 -21.97 1.88 -25.37
N GLU A 218 -22.69 0.76 -25.30
CA GLU A 218 -22.91 -0.10 -26.45
C GLU A 218 -23.77 0.59 -27.52
N LYS A 219 -24.82 1.31 -27.12
CA LYS A 219 -25.61 2.14 -28.04
C LYS A 219 -24.75 3.21 -28.74
N ILE A 220 -23.85 3.88 -28.02
CA ILE A 220 -22.93 4.88 -28.60
C ILE A 220 -21.96 4.26 -29.63
N LYS A 221 -21.52 3.02 -29.41
CA LYS A 221 -20.65 2.30 -30.35
C LYS A 221 -21.38 1.88 -31.62
N ALA A 222 -22.62 1.40 -31.48
CA ALA A 222 -23.43 0.94 -32.59
C ALA A 222 -24.05 2.09 -33.41
N GLU A 223 -24.27 3.25 -32.79
CA GLU A 223 -24.92 4.39 -33.44
C GLU A 223 -24.02 5.08 -34.47
N LYS A 224 -24.57 5.25 -35.68
CA LYS A 224 -23.89 5.86 -36.83
C LYS A 224 -24.30 7.32 -37.03
N ASP A 225 -25.52 7.68 -36.60
CA ASP A 225 -26.02 9.05 -36.71
C ASP A 225 -25.32 9.96 -35.66
N PRO A 226 -24.62 11.03 -36.09
CA PRO A 226 -23.92 11.92 -35.17
C PRO A 226 -24.85 12.66 -34.19
N ALA A 227 -26.09 12.96 -34.58
CA ALA A 227 -27.03 13.66 -33.70
C ALA A 227 -27.48 12.76 -32.54
N LYS A 228 -27.99 11.56 -32.86
CA LYS A 228 -28.37 10.56 -31.85
C LYS A 228 -27.20 10.11 -30.99
N LYS A 229 -26.00 10.00 -31.57
CA LYS A 229 -24.79 9.69 -30.82
C LYS A 229 -24.47 10.77 -29.78
N ASN A 230 -24.63 12.05 -30.12
CA ASN A 230 -24.46 13.16 -29.18
C ASN A 230 -25.52 13.14 -28.07
N GLU A 231 -26.77 12.80 -28.37
CA GLU A 231 -27.83 12.63 -27.36
C GLU A 231 -27.50 11.50 -26.36
N LEU A 232 -27.07 10.33 -26.86
CA LEU A 232 -26.67 9.19 -26.04
C LEU A 232 -25.46 9.52 -25.16
N MET A 233 -24.44 10.21 -25.71
CA MET A 233 -23.29 10.70 -24.95
C MET A 233 -23.71 11.70 -23.86
N THR A 234 -24.65 12.59 -24.17
CA THR A 234 -25.20 13.55 -23.20
C THR A 234 -25.94 12.82 -22.08
N SER A 235 -26.79 11.85 -22.42
CA SER A 235 -27.50 11.01 -21.44
C SER A 235 -26.52 10.27 -20.52
N LEU A 236 -25.46 9.67 -21.07
CA LEU A 236 -24.42 9.01 -20.30
C LEU A 236 -23.68 9.99 -19.37
N ARG A 237 -23.38 11.20 -19.87
CA ARG A 237 -22.74 12.25 -19.07
C ARG A 237 -23.64 12.68 -17.91
N VAL A 238 -24.93 12.93 -18.15
CA VAL A 238 -25.91 13.28 -17.12
C VAL A 238 -26.03 12.17 -16.08
N HIS A 239 -26.10 10.91 -16.51
CA HIS A 239 -26.14 9.75 -15.61
C HIS A 239 -24.92 9.71 -14.67
N LYS A 240 -23.71 9.87 -15.22
CA LYS A 240 -22.47 9.93 -14.43
C LYS A 240 -22.41 11.15 -13.51
N LEU A 241 -22.92 12.31 -13.95
CA LEU A 241 -22.98 13.52 -13.12
C LEU A 241 -23.93 13.34 -11.93
N ARG A 242 -25.08 12.69 -12.11
CA ARG A 242 -26.01 12.35 -11.02
C ARG A 242 -25.35 11.43 -9.98
N ALA A 243 -24.62 10.41 -10.43
CA ALA A 243 -23.85 9.54 -9.54
C ALA A 243 -22.79 10.34 -8.77
N LYS A 244 -22.02 11.20 -9.44
CA LYS A 244 -21.04 12.08 -8.78
C LYS A 244 -21.67 13.01 -7.74
N ALA A 245 -22.83 13.58 -8.04
CA ALA A 245 -23.56 14.45 -7.13
C ALA A 245 -23.99 13.72 -5.85
N PHE A 246 -24.48 12.48 -5.98
CA PHE A 246 -24.81 11.62 -4.84
C PHE A 246 -23.62 11.39 -3.91
N PHE A 247 -22.45 11.01 -4.46
CA PHE A 247 -21.23 10.85 -3.66
C PHE A 247 -20.76 12.15 -3.02
N LYS A 248 -20.91 13.29 -3.71
CA LYS A 248 -20.59 14.61 -3.14
C LYS A 248 -21.47 14.93 -1.93
N MET A 249 -22.77 14.65 -1.99
CA MET A 249 -23.69 14.84 -0.87
C MET A 249 -23.34 13.97 0.33
N MET A 250 -22.85 12.75 0.10
CA MET A 250 -22.43 11.81 1.14
C MET A 250 -21.09 12.17 1.79
N GLN A 251 -20.35 13.13 1.22
CA GLN A 251 -19.11 13.68 1.77
C GLN A 251 -19.32 15.03 2.45
N GLU A 252 -20.49 15.64 2.28
CA GLU A 252 -20.81 16.96 2.84
C GLU A 252 -20.96 16.85 4.35
N LYS A 253 -20.21 17.66 5.08
CA LYS A 253 -20.30 17.79 6.55
C LYS A 253 -20.75 19.21 6.88
N LYS A 254 -21.74 19.33 7.77
CA LYS A 254 -22.22 20.60 8.32
C LYS A 254 -22.48 20.40 9.80
N ASP A 255 -22.19 21.42 10.61
CA ASP A 255 -22.25 21.29 12.07
C ASP A 255 -23.68 21.05 12.58
N ASN A 256 -24.67 21.61 11.89
CA ASN A 256 -26.09 21.46 12.22
C ASN A 256 -26.77 20.24 11.55
N MET A 257 -25.98 19.34 10.95
CA MET A 257 -26.49 18.21 10.16
C MET A 257 -25.81 16.90 10.56
N ILE A 258 -26.63 15.88 10.80
CA ILE A 258 -26.15 14.51 10.95
C ILE A 258 -26.48 13.68 9.71
N THR A 259 -25.58 12.79 9.34
CA THR A 259 -25.75 11.90 8.18
C THR A 259 -25.77 10.46 8.64
N PHE A 260 -26.73 9.68 8.13
CA PHE A 260 -26.77 8.24 8.24
C PHE A 260 -26.80 7.61 6.85
N SER A 261 -26.22 6.44 6.73
CA SER A 261 -26.34 5.58 5.55
C SER A 261 -26.66 4.18 5.99
N PHE A 262 -27.61 3.52 5.34
CA PHE A 262 -28.04 2.20 5.76
C PHE A 262 -28.40 1.30 4.60
N ASP A 263 -28.13 0.02 4.78
CA ASP A 263 -28.41 -1.02 3.81
C ASP A 263 -28.53 -2.39 4.48
N CYS A 264 -29.14 -3.33 3.77
CA CYS A 264 -29.23 -4.73 4.16
C CYS A 264 -28.11 -5.53 3.48
N GLN A 265 -27.34 -6.27 4.27
CA GLN A 265 -26.41 -7.24 3.72
C GLN A 265 -27.17 -8.33 2.94
N LYS A 266 -26.47 -9.00 2.02
CA LYS A 266 -26.91 -10.28 1.45
C LYS A 266 -27.30 -11.24 2.57
N ASN A 267 -28.43 -11.92 2.40
CA ASN A 267 -28.92 -12.90 3.39
C ASN A 267 -27.84 -13.96 3.65
N SER A 268 -27.54 -14.19 4.92
CA SER A 268 -26.50 -15.12 5.33
C SER A 268 -27.14 -16.48 5.63
N PRO A 269 -26.78 -17.55 4.89
CA PRO A 269 -27.40 -18.85 5.07
C PRO A 269 -26.95 -19.50 6.38
N LEU A 270 -27.87 -20.16 7.06
CA LEU A 270 -27.66 -20.78 8.36
C LEU A 270 -28.43 -22.12 8.40
N PRO A 271 -27.77 -23.27 8.59
CA PRO A 271 -26.32 -23.43 8.66
C PRO A 271 -25.66 -23.18 7.29
N ARG A 272 -24.46 -22.60 7.32
CA ARG A 272 -23.54 -22.56 6.18
C ARG A 272 -22.71 -23.83 6.23
N ILE A 273 -22.82 -24.68 5.22
CA ILE A 273 -22.04 -25.92 5.10
C ILE A 273 -21.52 -26.07 3.67
N PRO A 274 -20.34 -26.70 3.47
CA PRO A 274 -19.78 -26.96 2.14
C PRO A 274 -20.46 -28.16 1.47
N ASP A 275 -21.79 -28.25 1.56
CA ASP A 275 -22.57 -29.31 0.94
C ASP A 275 -23.35 -28.75 -0.27
N GLN A 276 -23.28 -29.48 -1.38
CA GLN A 276 -23.91 -29.07 -2.63
C GLN A 276 -25.43 -29.20 -2.55
N SER A 277 -25.97 -30.18 -1.81
CA SER A 277 -27.42 -30.37 -1.67
C SER A 277 -28.07 -29.24 -0.85
N ALA A 278 -27.34 -28.72 0.15
CA ALA A 278 -27.74 -27.56 0.95
C ALA A 278 -27.86 -26.27 0.13
N TYR A 279 -27.13 -26.12 -0.97
CA TYR A 279 -27.24 -24.97 -1.88
C TYR A 279 -28.57 -24.96 -2.67
N TYR A 280 -29.10 -26.13 -2.99
CA TYR A 280 -30.38 -26.28 -3.71
C TYR A 280 -31.60 -26.38 -2.79
N SER A 281 -31.38 -26.52 -1.49
CA SER A 281 -32.44 -26.57 -0.48
C SER A 281 -32.85 -25.16 -0.03
N ARG A 282 -34.06 -25.02 0.54
CA ARG A 282 -34.47 -23.75 1.16
C ARG A 282 -33.61 -23.53 2.41
N GLN A 283 -32.74 -22.53 2.36
CA GLN A 283 -31.87 -22.16 3.45
C GLN A 283 -32.60 -21.25 4.44
N PHE A 284 -32.39 -21.49 5.74
CA PHE A 284 -32.78 -20.57 6.79
C PHE A 284 -31.78 -19.42 6.84
N TYR A 285 -32.27 -18.18 6.98
CA TYR A 285 -31.41 -17.00 6.84
C TYR A 285 -31.25 -16.21 8.14
N LEU A 286 -30.03 -15.72 8.34
CA LEU A 286 -29.72 -14.59 9.20
C LEU A 286 -29.67 -13.31 8.37
N TYR A 287 -30.35 -12.28 8.87
CA TYR A 287 -30.39 -10.96 8.29
C TYR A 287 -29.50 -10.01 9.08
N ASN A 288 -28.77 -9.16 8.37
CA ASN A 288 -27.95 -8.09 8.94
C ASN A 288 -28.30 -6.77 8.23
N PHE A 289 -28.93 -5.86 8.98
CA PHE A 289 -29.19 -4.49 8.54
C PHE A 289 -28.23 -3.55 9.25
N THR A 290 -27.38 -2.84 8.50
CA THR A 290 -26.34 -2.00 9.08
C THR A 290 -26.60 -0.53 8.79
N ILE A 291 -26.55 0.29 9.84
CA ILE A 291 -26.65 1.75 9.80
C ILE A 291 -25.29 2.32 10.19
N VAL A 292 -24.74 3.16 9.33
CA VAL A 292 -23.51 3.92 9.58
C VAL A 292 -23.85 5.38 9.81
N GLN A 293 -23.42 5.92 10.95
CA GLN A 293 -23.49 7.34 11.30
C GLN A 293 -22.19 8.04 10.87
N GLY A 294 -22.34 9.13 10.11
CA GLY A 294 -21.24 9.95 9.61
C GLY A 294 -21.20 10.03 8.09
N THR A 295 -20.20 10.74 7.60
CA THR A 295 -19.92 10.91 6.18
C THR A 295 -19.15 9.72 5.62
N SER A 296 -19.15 9.57 4.29
CA SER A 296 -18.40 8.49 3.60
C SER A 296 -16.86 8.51 3.80
N LYS A 297 -16.32 9.60 4.36
CA LYS A 297 -14.89 9.74 4.69
C LYS A 297 -14.57 9.41 6.15
N ASP A 298 -15.57 9.35 7.02
CA ASP A 298 -15.34 9.09 8.43
C ASP A 298 -14.86 7.64 8.64
N LYS A 299 -14.09 7.44 9.71
CA LYS A 299 -13.59 6.11 10.06
C LYS A 299 -14.76 5.25 10.52
N LEU A 300 -14.90 4.08 9.91
CA LEU A 300 -15.86 3.07 10.32
C LEU A 300 -15.31 2.35 11.56
N ASN A 301 -16.02 2.46 12.66
CA ASN A 301 -15.73 1.76 13.91
C ASN A 301 -17.05 1.41 14.62
N LYS A 302 -16.95 0.81 15.82
CA LYS A 302 -18.13 0.39 16.59
C LYS A 302 -19.01 1.55 17.05
N ASP A 303 -18.45 2.74 17.20
CA ASP A 303 -19.18 3.94 17.64
C ASP A 303 -19.95 4.59 16.49
N THR A 304 -19.55 4.32 15.24
CA THR A 304 -20.17 4.88 14.04
C THR A 304 -20.96 3.85 13.23
N THR A 305 -20.84 2.56 13.53
CA THR A 305 -21.44 1.47 12.76
C THR A 305 -22.30 0.60 13.66
N PHE A 306 -23.59 0.51 13.33
CA PHE A 306 -24.60 -0.19 14.12
C PHE A 306 -25.26 -1.26 13.27
N ALA A 307 -25.19 -2.52 13.70
CA ALA A 307 -25.78 -3.67 13.01
C ALA A 307 -26.99 -4.17 13.79
N TYR A 308 -28.13 -4.26 13.12
CA TYR A 308 -29.36 -4.89 13.60
C TYR A 308 -29.45 -6.27 12.98
N ILE A 309 -29.44 -7.31 13.82
CA ILE A 309 -29.42 -8.70 13.37
C ILE A 309 -30.65 -9.45 13.87
N TRP A 310 -31.15 -10.37 13.04
CA TRP A 310 -32.24 -11.28 13.39
C TRP A 310 -32.27 -12.46 12.43
N THR A 311 -32.96 -13.52 12.83
CA THR A 311 -33.15 -14.71 12.00
C THR A 311 -34.57 -14.81 11.44
N GLU A 312 -34.74 -15.59 10.38
CA GLU A 312 -36.03 -15.73 9.66
C GLU A 312 -37.18 -16.25 10.53
N ASN A 313 -36.89 -16.97 11.62
CA ASN A 313 -37.88 -17.46 12.59
C ASN A 313 -38.32 -16.39 13.59
N GLU A 314 -37.51 -15.36 13.82
CA GLU A 314 -37.84 -14.25 14.73
C GLU A 314 -38.73 -13.24 14.01
N PHE A 315 -38.25 -12.73 12.87
CA PHE A 315 -38.97 -11.75 12.08
C PHE A 315 -38.69 -11.90 10.58
N GLY A 316 -39.68 -11.55 9.75
CA GLY A 316 -39.48 -11.40 8.32
C GLY A 316 -38.60 -10.20 7.97
N LYS A 317 -38.02 -10.20 6.76
CA LYS A 317 -37.27 -9.06 6.21
C LYS A 317 -38.21 -8.07 5.52
N THR A 318 -38.99 -7.31 6.28
CA THR A 318 -39.98 -6.35 5.73
C THR A 318 -39.68 -4.89 6.10
N ALA A 319 -40.33 -3.95 5.43
CA ALA A 319 -40.23 -2.52 5.71
C ALA A 319 -40.54 -2.14 7.16
N ASN A 320 -41.36 -2.90 7.90
CA ASN A 320 -41.64 -2.62 9.32
C ASN A 320 -40.40 -2.84 10.19
N GLN A 321 -39.71 -3.98 10.02
CA GLN A 321 -38.47 -4.27 10.75
C GLN A 321 -37.39 -3.24 10.45
N ILE A 322 -37.23 -2.92 9.16
CA ILE A 322 -36.23 -1.92 8.71
C ILE A 322 -36.56 -0.53 9.26
N SER A 323 -37.83 -0.10 9.18
CA SER A 323 -38.25 1.21 9.71
C SER A 323 -38.12 1.26 11.25
N SER A 324 -38.40 0.16 11.96
CA SER A 324 -38.23 0.07 13.41
C SER A 324 -36.76 0.16 13.83
N ALA A 325 -35.86 -0.51 13.11
CA ALA A 325 -34.42 -0.39 13.34
C ALA A 325 -33.90 1.04 13.10
N VAL A 326 -34.38 1.71 12.05
CA VAL A 326 -34.05 3.13 11.81
C VAL A 326 -34.63 4.02 12.92
N TYR A 327 -35.88 3.82 13.32
CA TYR A 327 -36.53 4.55 14.41
C TYR A 327 -35.77 4.42 15.73
N ASP A 328 -35.42 3.19 16.13
CA ASP A 328 -34.59 2.92 17.31
C ASP A 328 -33.25 3.64 17.25
N ARG A 329 -32.57 3.58 16.09
CA ARG A 329 -31.28 4.23 15.93
C ARG A 329 -31.37 5.75 16.07
N LEU A 330 -32.39 6.35 15.49
CA LEU A 330 -32.63 7.80 15.57
C LEU A 330 -32.88 8.22 17.03
N ASN A 331 -33.70 7.47 17.78
CA ASN A 331 -33.99 7.74 19.20
C ASN A 331 -32.75 7.61 20.09
N LYS A 332 -31.86 6.65 19.80
CA LYS A 332 -30.63 6.44 20.56
C LYS A 332 -29.48 7.39 20.15
N THR A 333 -29.71 8.31 19.21
CA THR A 333 -28.64 9.21 18.75
C THR A 333 -28.68 10.54 19.49
N ASN A 334 -27.52 11.06 19.90
CA ASN A 334 -27.42 12.41 20.42
C ASN A 334 -27.59 13.43 19.28
N LEU A 335 -28.67 14.22 19.37
CA LEU A 335 -29.07 15.21 18.37
C LEU A 335 -28.86 16.66 18.84
N THR A 336 -28.03 16.87 19.88
CA THR A 336 -27.73 18.22 20.39
C THR A 336 -27.13 19.09 19.29
N GLY A 337 -27.75 20.23 19.01
CA GLY A 337 -27.34 21.16 17.94
C GLY A 337 -27.69 20.74 16.51
N ILE A 338 -28.35 19.60 16.32
CA ILE A 338 -28.72 19.10 14.99
C ILE A 338 -30.11 19.60 14.60
N THR A 339 -30.20 20.18 13.40
CA THR A 339 -31.45 20.70 12.83
C THR A 339 -31.88 19.94 11.57
N VAL A 340 -30.95 19.24 10.93
CA VAL A 340 -31.18 18.48 9.69
C VAL A 340 -30.64 17.07 9.83
N ILE A 341 -31.47 16.07 9.55
CA ILE A 341 -31.04 14.67 9.42
C ILE A 341 -31.00 14.30 7.95
N ARG A 342 -29.87 13.75 7.50
CA ARG A 342 -29.71 13.23 6.14
C ARG A 342 -29.56 11.72 6.17
N LEU A 343 -30.37 11.02 5.40
CA LEU A 343 -30.42 9.58 5.30
C LEU A 343 -30.08 9.15 3.87
N PHE A 344 -29.12 8.25 3.73
CA PHE A 344 -28.81 7.57 2.48
C PHE A 344 -29.24 6.12 2.57
N ALA A 345 -30.06 5.68 1.62
CA ALA A 345 -30.61 4.34 1.63
C ALA A 345 -30.64 3.74 0.22
N ASP A 346 -30.67 2.42 0.14
CA ASP A 346 -30.84 1.72 -1.12
C ASP A 346 -32.24 1.98 -1.73
N GLY A 347 -32.37 1.76 -3.04
CA GLY A 347 -33.61 2.00 -3.75
C GLY A 347 -34.66 0.91 -3.61
N CYS A 348 -34.51 -0.06 -2.69
CA CYS A 348 -35.37 -1.23 -2.61
C CYS A 348 -36.75 -0.89 -2.05
N GLY A 349 -37.80 -1.07 -2.88
CA GLY A 349 -39.17 -0.77 -2.50
C GLY A 349 -39.70 -1.60 -1.33
N GLY A 350 -39.28 -2.87 -1.22
CA GLY A 350 -39.71 -3.74 -0.11
C GLY A 350 -39.10 -3.39 1.25
N GLN A 351 -38.05 -2.56 1.27
CA GLN A 351 -37.25 -2.29 2.47
C GLN A 351 -37.22 -0.79 2.78
N ASN A 352 -36.55 0.00 1.95
CA ASN A 352 -36.23 1.40 2.25
C ASN A 352 -37.06 2.42 1.47
N LYS A 353 -37.34 2.16 0.18
CA LYS A 353 -37.98 3.12 -0.73
C LYS A 353 -39.49 2.91 -0.83
N ASN A 354 -40.19 3.08 0.29
CA ASN A 354 -41.63 2.91 0.39
C ASN A 354 -42.29 4.00 1.24
N SER A 355 -43.62 4.04 1.21
CA SER A 355 -44.42 4.95 2.02
C SER A 355 -44.26 4.69 3.53
N ILE A 356 -43.96 3.46 3.93
CA ILE A 356 -43.83 3.05 5.34
C ILE A 356 -42.65 3.77 6.00
N MET A 357 -41.48 3.74 5.35
CA MET A 357 -40.29 4.49 5.78
C MET A 357 -40.58 5.99 5.85
N LEU A 358 -41.25 6.56 4.84
CA LEU A 358 -41.63 7.98 4.83
C LEU A 358 -42.63 8.34 5.94
N GLY A 359 -43.57 7.44 6.25
CA GLY A 359 -44.54 7.58 7.34
C GLY A 359 -43.86 7.54 8.70
N MET A 360 -42.97 6.57 8.91
CA MET A 360 -42.15 6.48 10.13
C MET A 360 -41.31 7.74 10.34
N LEU A 361 -40.59 8.21 9.30
CA LEU A 361 -39.78 9.43 9.40
C LEU A 361 -40.62 10.68 9.67
N SER A 362 -41.80 10.78 9.06
CA SER A 362 -42.75 11.87 9.34
C SER A 362 -43.20 11.84 10.80
N LYS A 363 -43.58 10.67 11.33
CA LYS A 363 -43.98 10.52 12.72
C LYS A 363 -42.84 10.84 13.69
N TRP A 364 -41.65 10.28 13.46
CA TRP A 364 -40.47 10.55 14.27
C TRP A 364 -40.13 12.05 14.28
N LEU A 365 -40.22 12.71 13.12
CA LEU A 365 -39.97 14.15 13.00
C LEU A 365 -40.99 14.98 13.76
N LEU A 366 -42.24 14.52 13.94
CA LEU A 366 -43.26 15.24 14.74
C LEU A 366 -42.96 15.17 16.24
N ASP A 367 -42.37 14.07 16.72
CA ASP A 367 -42.07 13.87 18.14
C ASP A 367 -40.80 14.62 18.59
N HIS A 368 -39.89 14.94 17.67
CA HIS A 368 -38.60 15.56 17.99
C HIS A 368 -38.51 17.02 17.51
N THR A 369 -38.72 17.98 18.41
CA THR A 369 -38.83 19.42 18.11
C THR A 369 -37.52 20.09 17.70
N THR A 370 -36.38 19.51 18.07
CA THR A 370 -35.04 20.05 17.76
C THR A 370 -34.72 19.95 16.27
N VAL A 371 -35.22 18.91 15.59
CA VAL A 371 -34.97 18.65 14.18
C VAL A 371 -36.05 19.33 13.33
N LYS A 372 -35.63 20.12 12.35
CA LYS A 372 -36.52 20.87 11.44
C LYS A 372 -36.84 20.10 10.17
N SER A 373 -35.92 19.27 9.69
CA SER A 373 -36.13 18.50 8.47
C SER A 373 -35.35 17.19 8.42
N ILE A 374 -35.93 16.23 7.70
CA ILE A 374 -35.30 14.96 7.34
C ILE A 374 -35.23 14.88 5.83
N GLU A 375 -34.04 14.60 5.33
CA GLU A 375 -33.75 14.38 3.93
C GLU A 375 -33.39 12.90 3.71
N ILE A 376 -34.16 12.17 2.91
CA ILE A 376 -33.79 10.80 2.50
C ILE A 376 -33.44 10.77 1.01
N ILE A 377 -32.26 10.24 0.69
CA ILE A 377 -31.63 10.26 -0.64
C ILE A 377 -31.34 8.84 -1.09
N PHE A 378 -31.71 8.53 -2.34
CA PHE A 378 -31.52 7.23 -2.97
C PHE A 378 -30.50 7.29 -4.11
N PRO A 379 -29.60 6.31 -4.24
CA PRO A 379 -28.57 6.31 -5.28
C PRO A 379 -29.15 6.15 -6.69
N VAL A 380 -28.28 6.45 -7.66
CA VAL A 380 -28.49 6.02 -9.04
C VAL A 380 -28.17 4.52 -9.11
N THR A 381 -29.04 3.74 -9.75
CA THR A 381 -28.90 2.29 -9.89
C THR A 381 -27.56 1.94 -10.55
N GLY A 382 -26.82 0.98 -9.97
CA GLY A 382 -25.48 0.60 -10.44
C GLY A 382 -24.36 1.56 -10.02
N HIS A 383 -24.67 2.61 -9.27
CA HIS A 383 -23.71 3.53 -8.63
C HIS A 383 -24.06 3.71 -7.15
N SER A 384 -24.39 2.60 -6.48
CA SER A 384 -25.02 2.56 -5.15
C SER A 384 -24.06 2.24 -4.00
N PHE A 385 -22.75 2.37 -4.20
CA PHE A 385 -21.80 2.05 -3.13
C PHE A 385 -21.92 3.02 -1.94
N MET A 386 -22.29 2.50 -0.78
CA MET A 386 -22.51 3.23 0.46
C MET A 386 -21.54 2.75 1.56
N PRO A 387 -21.38 3.51 2.66
CA PRO A 387 -20.53 3.09 3.78
C PRO A 387 -20.84 1.69 4.34
N PRO A 388 -22.12 1.25 4.48
CA PRO A 388 -22.44 -0.12 4.90
C PRO A 388 -21.83 -1.21 3.99
N ASP A 389 -21.74 -1.00 2.67
CA ASP A 389 -21.12 -1.96 1.74
C ASP A 389 -19.66 -2.27 2.10
N ARG A 390 -18.94 -1.26 2.62
CA ARG A 390 -17.56 -1.45 3.08
C ARG A 390 -17.51 -2.33 4.32
N VAL A 391 -18.47 -2.20 5.23
CA VAL A 391 -18.61 -3.04 6.43
C VAL A 391 -18.94 -4.48 6.01
N PHE A 392 -19.90 -4.66 5.09
CA PHE A 392 -20.26 -5.96 4.54
C PHE A 392 -19.06 -6.64 3.87
N GLY A 393 -18.30 -5.91 3.05
CA GLY A 393 -17.11 -6.45 2.40
C GLY A 393 -16.04 -6.92 3.39
N ASN A 394 -15.94 -6.32 4.59
CA ASN A 394 -15.04 -6.79 5.64
C ASN A 394 -15.59 -8.03 6.35
N ILE A 395 -16.89 -8.05 6.65
CA ILE A 395 -17.60 -9.18 7.25
C ILE A 395 -17.51 -10.41 6.33
N GLU A 396 -17.81 -10.26 5.03
CA GLU A 396 -17.76 -11.33 4.05
C GLU A 396 -16.36 -11.92 3.86
N LYS A 397 -15.29 -11.10 3.94
CA LYS A 397 -13.91 -11.61 3.87
C LYS A 397 -13.59 -12.57 5.01
N VAL A 398 -14.18 -12.36 6.19
CA VAL A 398 -14.01 -13.25 7.33
C VAL A 398 -14.89 -14.48 7.18
N ILE A 399 -16.18 -14.31 6.86
CA ILE A 399 -17.13 -15.41 6.64
C ILE A 399 -16.64 -16.36 5.52
N LYS A 400 -16.03 -15.85 4.44
CA LYS A 400 -15.49 -16.68 3.35
C LYS A 400 -14.38 -17.63 3.79
N LYS A 401 -13.72 -17.37 4.91
CA LYS A 401 -12.70 -18.25 5.50
C LYS A 401 -13.28 -19.29 6.46
N GLN A 402 -14.57 -19.17 6.79
CA GLN A 402 -15.31 -20.12 7.62
C GLN A 402 -16.17 -20.98 6.70
N GLU A 403 -15.77 -22.24 6.53
CA GLU A 403 -16.48 -23.19 5.68
C GLU A 403 -17.82 -23.61 6.30
N VAL A 404 -17.82 -23.79 7.63
CA VAL A 404 -18.98 -24.21 8.41
C VAL A 404 -19.37 -23.11 9.40
N ILE A 405 -20.65 -22.75 9.43
CA ILE A 405 -21.28 -21.89 10.45
C ILE A 405 -22.63 -22.52 10.79
N ILE A 406 -22.84 -22.90 12.06
CA ILE A 406 -24.03 -23.64 12.49
C ILE A 406 -24.93 -22.75 13.34
N GLN A 407 -24.34 -21.90 14.18
CA GLN A 407 -25.07 -21.10 15.15
C GLN A 407 -25.14 -19.61 14.75
N PRO A 408 -26.27 -18.91 14.97
CA PRO A 408 -26.39 -17.47 14.73
C PRO A 408 -25.29 -16.64 15.42
N GLU A 409 -24.85 -17.07 16.60
CA GLU A 409 -23.85 -16.40 17.41
C GLU A 409 -22.50 -16.32 16.70
N GLU A 410 -22.17 -17.29 15.84
CA GLU A 410 -20.95 -17.27 15.05
C GLU A 410 -20.96 -16.12 14.03
N TYR A 411 -22.10 -15.86 13.38
CA TYR A 411 -22.27 -14.67 12.55
C TYR A 411 -22.19 -13.39 13.39
N CYS A 412 -22.87 -13.35 14.53
CA CYS A 412 -22.82 -12.22 15.46
C CYS A 412 -21.38 -11.89 15.89
N ASN A 413 -20.57 -12.91 16.21
CA ASN A 413 -19.16 -12.78 16.59
C ASN A 413 -18.29 -12.18 15.48
N VAL A 414 -18.63 -12.39 14.21
CA VAL A 414 -17.93 -11.77 13.07
C VAL A 414 -18.40 -10.34 12.85
N ILE A 415 -19.72 -10.10 12.91
CA ILE A 415 -20.32 -8.78 12.68
C ILE A 415 -19.88 -7.80 13.79
N SER A 416 -19.88 -8.25 15.05
CA SER A 416 -19.51 -7.45 16.23
C SER A 416 -18.05 -6.98 16.25
N ARG A 417 -17.18 -7.54 15.39
CA ARG A 417 -15.81 -7.02 15.20
C ARG A 417 -15.80 -5.68 14.47
N ASN A 418 -16.80 -5.41 13.64
CA ASN A 418 -16.85 -4.23 12.76
C ASN A 418 -17.98 -3.26 13.13
N ALA A 419 -18.97 -3.68 13.92
CA ALA A 419 -20.15 -2.90 14.28
C ALA A 419 -20.57 -3.15 15.73
N THR A 420 -21.30 -2.21 16.32
CA THR A 420 -22.10 -2.46 17.53
C THR A 420 -23.36 -3.21 17.14
N VAL A 421 -23.56 -4.40 17.71
CA VAL A 421 -24.65 -5.30 17.34
C VAL A 421 -25.83 -5.14 18.30
N THR A 422 -27.04 -5.07 17.73
CA THR A 422 -28.32 -5.09 18.44
C THR A 422 -29.15 -6.23 17.85
N TYR A 423 -29.70 -7.13 18.68
CA TYR A 423 -30.67 -8.11 18.19
C TYR A 423 -32.02 -7.42 18.01
N LEU A 424 -32.71 -7.73 16.90
CA LEU A 424 -33.97 -7.08 16.60
C LEU A 424 -35.07 -7.41 17.62
N ARG A 425 -35.00 -8.59 18.26
CA ARG A 425 -35.88 -8.99 19.36
C ARG A 425 -35.73 -8.15 20.63
N ASP A 426 -34.60 -7.45 20.77
CA ASP A 426 -34.30 -6.62 21.95
C ASP A 426 -34.80 -5.17 21.79
N ILE A 427 -35.46 -4.85 20.66
CA ILE A 427 -36.07 -3.55 20.41
C ILE A 427 -37.57 -3.70 20.15
N GLU A 428 -38.32 -2.63 20.37
CA GLU A 428 -39.73 -2.59 20.04
C GLU A 428 -39.94 -2.54 18.52
N ILE A 429 -40.75 -3.47 18.00
CA ILE A 429 -41.07 -3.55 16.57
C ILE A 429 -42.47 -3.00 16.33
N PHE A 430 -42.52 -1.88 15.62
CA PHE A 430 -43.77 -1.18 15.34
C PHE A 430 -44.37 -1.60 14.00
N ASP A 431 -45.70 -1.66 13.94
CA ASP A 431 -46.44 -1.82 12.69
C ASP A 431 -46.66 -0.47 11.98
N PHE A 432 -45.57 0.10 11.46
CA PHE A 432 -45.63 1.33 10.68
C PHE A 432 -46.45 1.20 9.40
N LYS A 433 -46.59 0.00 8.84
CA LYS A 433 -47.41 -0.25 7.65
C LYS A 433 -48.87 0.10 7.94
N SER A 434 -49.45 -0.49 8.98
CA SER A 434 -50.84 -0.22 9.36
C SER A 434 -51.04 1.23 9.79
N ALA A 435 -50.09 1.81 10.53
CA ALA A 435 -50.15 3.22 10.92
C ALA A 435 -50.11 4.18 9.70
N THR A 436 -49.21 3.91 8.75
CA THR A 436 -49.04 4.75 7.55
C THR A 436 -50.26 4.68 6.64
N GLN A 437 -50.89 3.50 6.50
CA GLN A 437 -52.09 3.33 5.67
C GLN A 437 -53.29 4.16 6.15
N LYS A 438 -53.37 4.47 7.45
CA LYS A 438 -54.41 5.33 8.02
C LYS A 438 -54.23 6.81 7.67
N VAL A 439 -52.99 7.24 7.41
CA VAL A 439 -52.64 8.66 7.22
C VAL A 439 -52.38 8.99 5.75
N PHE A 440 -51.60 8.14 5.07
CA PHE A 440 -51.25 8.36 3.67
C PHE A 440 -52.27 7.72 2.75
N LYS A 441 -52.71 8.48 1.73
CA LYS A 441 -53.40 7.92 0.58
C LYS A 441 -52.53 6.82 -0.05
N PRO A 442 -53.12 5.80 -0.69
CA PRO A 442 -52.36 4.82 -1.45
C PRO A 442 -51.39 5.51 -2.42
N THR A 443 -50.17 4.98 -2.54
CA THR A 443 -49.09 5.58 -3.34
C THR A 443 -49.47 5.76 -4.82
N ALA A 444 -50.43 4.98 -5.33
CA ALA A 444 -50.97 5.14 -6.68
C ALA A 444 -51.75 6.45 -6.88
N LYS A 445 -52.27 7.05 -5.81
CA LYS A 445 -53.01 8.32 -5.82
C LYS A 445 -52.11 9.54 -5.56
N TRP A 446 -50.80 9.35 -5.40
CA TRP A 446 -49.86 10.45 -5.18
C TRP A 446 -49.61 11.19 -6.49
N PRO A 447 -49.33 12.50 -6.45
CA PRO A 447 -49.06 13.30 -7.66
C PRO A 447 -47.70 12.98 -8.31
N PHE A 448 -46.93 12.07 -7.72
CA PHE A 448 -45.64 11.62 -8.22
C PHE A 448 -45.43 10.12 -7.95
N LYS A 449 -44.57 9.49 -8.75
CA LYS A 449 -44.19 8.09 -8.58
C LYS A 449 -43.01 7.98 -7.63
N ILE A 450 -43.22 7.36 -6.46
CA ILE A 450 -42.17 7.15 -5.45
C ILE A 450 -40.91 6.50 -6.05
N THR A 451 -41.08 5.55 -6.96
CA THR A 451 -40.00 4.82 -7.63
C THR A 451 -39.08 5.72 -8.47
N GLN A 452 -39.58 6.84 -8.98
CA GLN A 452 -38.82 7.80 -9.79
C GLN A 452 -38.11 8.86 -8.94
N CYS A 453 -38.62 9.16 -7.75
CA CYS A 453 -38.02 10.14 -6.83
C CYS A 453 -36.66 9.67 -6.32
N LYS A 454 -35.65 10.55 -6.34
CA LYS A 454 -34.31 10.26 -5.79
C LYS A 454 -34.06 10.89 -4.43
N ARG A 455 -34.91 11.81 -4.01
CA ARG A 455 -34.77 12.58 -2.79
C ARG A 455 -36.16 12.94 -2.27
N PHE A 456 -36.38 12.74 -0.98
CA PHE A 456 -37.53 13.29 -0.26
C PHE A 456 -37.02 14.21 0.84
N ILE A 457 -37.72 15.33 1.03
CA ILE A 457 -37.43 16.28 2.10
C ILE A 457 -38.71 16.43 2.89
N ILE A 458 -38.70 15.90 4.10
CA ILE A 458 -39.79 16.03 5.07
C ILE A 458 -39.43 17.23 5.94
N LYS A 459 -40.28 18.25 5.95
CA LYS A 459 -40.08 19.45 6.76
C LYS A 459 -41.19 19.54 7.78
N ARG A 460 -40.83 19.97 8.97
CA ARG A 460 -41.79 20.48 9.94
C ARG A 460 -42.19 21.89 9.48
N THR A 461 -43.46 22.07 9.16
CA THR A 461 -44.07 23.37 8.86
C THR A 461 -44.59 24.02 10.12
#